data_AF-F2UCC1-F1
#
_entry.id   AF-F2UCC1-F1
#
_cell.length_a   1.000
_cell.length_b   1.000
_cell.length_c   1.000
_cell.angle_alpha   90.00
_cell.angle_beta   90.00
_cell.angle_gamma   90.00
#
_symmetry.space_group_name_H-M   'P 1'
#
loop_
_entity.id
_entity.type
_entity.pdbx_description
1 polymer ?
#
loop_
_entity_poly.entity_id
_entity_poly.type
_entity_poly.pdbx_seq_one_letter_code
_entity_poly.pdbx_strand_id
1 'polypeptide(L)'
;MARAATAWTPVNNPGKAFGERVFLLYAPVWITAVACVVIFGFYAQFSARDYFLFGVACGLPAWILPAIFQPKHDRTLPLTERYWFKANVWCAVFSFIGHHFLTHYFYNVLGAHYTIPRGYEINGVPMVMYFLTHVYFLLYHSLATMLLRKIDFWSPRRSLLWRGLVVFAMAYTTAILEAWSISAFPHYVYPDAFVMYAYGSAFYAMMFLVTFPAFSTLDETKPQPLSYYVTHALACGMMVRCKC
;
A
#
# COMPACT_ATOMS: atom_id res chain seq x y z
N MET A 1 28.24 -10.88 -18.96
CA MET A 1 28.29 -10.24 -17.62
C MET A 1 27.00 -10.53 -16.87
N ALA A 2 26.97 -11.62 -16.10
CA ALA A 2 25.85 -11.91 -15.20
C ALA A 2 25.90 -10.88 -14.06
N ARG A 3 24.87 -10.03 -13.93
CA ARG A 3 24.77 -9.12 -12.78
C ARG A 3 24.79 -9.95 -11.51
N ALA A 4 25.70 -9.63 -10.59
CA ALA A 4 25.69 -10.19 -9.24
C ALA A 4 24.28 -10.07 -8.65
N ALA A 5 23.69 -11.20 -8.27
CA ALA A 5 22.37 -11.25 -7.66
C ALA A 5 22.38 -10.38 -6.40
N THR A 6 21.76 -9.20 -6.45
CA THR A 6 21.60 -8.40 -5.23
C THR A 6 20.37 -8.92 -4.51
N ALA A 7 20.52 -9.22 -3.22
CA ALA A 7 19.43 -9.67 -2.34
C ALA A 7 18.22 -8.70 -2.26
N TRP A 8 18.31 -7.55 -2.91
CA TRP A 8 17.34 -6.47 -2.91
C TRP A 8 16.43 -6.46 -4.14
N THR A 9 16.87 -6.98 -5.29
CA THR A 9 16.08 -6.99 -6.52
C THR A 9 15.83 -8.40 -7.02
N PRO A 10 14.69 -8.67 -7.68
CA PRO A 10 14.42 -9.99 -8.23
C PRO A 10 15.46 -10.34 -9.30
N VAL A 11 15.99 -11.56 -9.24
CA VAL A 11 17.08 -12.03 -10.13
C VAL A 11 16.56 -12.32 -11.53
N ASN A 12 15.34 -12.86 -11.64
CA ASN A 12 14.79 -13.40 -12.89
C ASN A 12 13.67 -12.55 -13.52
N ASN A 13 13.37 -11.37 -12.96
CA ASN A 13 12.29 -10.52 -13.45
C ASN A 13 12.69 -9.03 -13.46
N PRO A 14 13.32 -8.54 -14.55
CA PRO A 14 13.74 -7.14 -14.65
C PRO A 14 12.57 -6.15 -14.65
N GLY A 15 11.39 -6.53 -15.15
CA GLY A 15 10.18 -5.70 -15.11
C GLY A 15 9.65 -5.51 -13.68
N LYS A 16 9.73 -6.56 -12.84
CA LYS A 16 9.45 -6.46 -11.39
C LYS A 16 10.43 -5.53 -10.69
N ALA A 17 11.73 -5.69 -10.93
CA ALA A 17 12.75 -4.82 -10.37
C ALA A 17 12.54 -3.34 -10.77
N PHE A 18 12.11 -3.10 -12.01
CA PHE A 18 11.76 -1.77 -12.48
C PHE A 18 10.55 -1.19 -11.72
N GLY A 19 9.45 -1.93 -11.63
CA GLY A 19 8.25 -1.48 -10.94
C GLY A 19 8.50 -1.14 -9.47
N GLU A 20 9.14 -2.04 -8.72
CA GLU A 20 9.51 -1.81 -7.32
C GLU A 20 10.34 -0.51 -7.16
N ARG A 21 11.35 -0.30 -8.03
CA ARG A 21 12.17 0.91 -7.98
C ARG A 21 11.38 2.17 -8.26
N VAL A 22 10.50 2.17 -9.25
CA VAL A 22 9.68 3.35 -9.57
C VAL A 22 8.78 3.71 -8.40
N PHE A 23 8.12 2.74 -7.78
CA PHE A 23 7.26 2.99 -6.61
C PHE A 23 8.04 3.57 -5.44
N LEU A 24 9.24 3.05 -5.17
CA LEU A 24 10.09 3.53 -4.08
C LEU A 24 10.70 4.91 -4.35
N LEU A 25 11.11 5.19 -5.58
CA LEU A 25 11.64 6.51 -5.96
C LEU A 25 10.55 7.57 -6.02
N TYR A 26 9.32 7.19 -6.37
CA TYR A 26 8.19 8.10 -6.35
C TYR A 26 7.68 8.38 -4.93
N ALA A 27 7.89 7.46 -3.98
CA ALA A 27 7.38 7.59 -2.63
C ALA A 27 7.75 8.90 -1.90
N PRO A 28 9.03 9.32 -1.87
CA PRO A 28 9.39 10.60 -1.27
C PRO A 28 8.63 11.79 -1.84
N VAL A 29 8.27 11.78 -3.14
CA VAL A 29 7.60 12.90 -3.80
C VAL A 29 6.20 13.11 -3.22
N TRP A 30 5.37 12.06 -3.18
CA TRP A 30 4.01 12.20 -2.63
C TRP A 30 4.01 12.29 -1.11
N ILE A 31 4.96 11.66 -0.40
CA ILE A 31 5.12 11.82 1.06
C ILE A 31 5.42 13.28 1.39
N THR A 32 6.36 13.90 0.67
CA THR A 32 6.66 15.32 0.86
C THR A 32 5.45 16.19 0.55
N ALA A 33 4.68 15.89 -0.49
CA ALA A 33 3.45 16.63 -0.80
C ALA A 33 2.42 16.55 0.35
N VAL A 34 2.17 15.35 0.88
CA VAL A 34 1.27 15.13 2.04
C VAL A 34 1.81 15.85 3.28
N ALA A 35 3.11 15.70 3.57
CA ALA A 35 3.75 16.36 4.70
C ALA A 35 3.65 17.89 4.60
N CYS A 36 3.85 18.48 3.42
CA CYS A 36 3.65 19.91 3.21
C CYS A 36 2.21 20.34 3.50
N VAL A 37 1.20 19.61 3.01
CA VAL A 37 -0.21 19.94 3.28
C VAL A 37 -0.51 19.92 4.78
N VAL A 38 0.00 18.92 5.51
CA VAL A 38 -0.24 18.77 6.96
C VAL A 38 0.56 19.79 7.78
N ILE A 39 1.86 19.95 7.54
CA ILE A 39 2.73 20.84 8.32
C ILE A 39 2.36 22.31 8.11
N PHE A 40 2.08 22.72 6.87
CA PHE A 40 1.74 24.12 6.56
C PHE A 40 0.25 24.43 6.74
N GLY A 41 -0.57 23.44 7.09
CA GLY A 41 -1.99 23.68 7.36
C GLY A 41 -2.85 23.94 6.12
N PHE A 42 -2.36 23.64 4.91
CA PHE A 42 -3.11 23.91 3.67
C PHE A 42 -4.44 23.15 3.61
N TYR A 43 -4.56 22.03 4.34
CA TYR A 43 -5.81 21.28 4.46
C TYR A 43 -6.99 22.14 4.92
N ALA A 44 -6.77 23.18 5.75
CA ALA A 44 -7.84 24.01 6.27
C ALA A 44 -8.58 24.83 5.20
N GLN A 45 -7.94 25.06 4.05
CA GLN A 45 -8.48 25.84 2.93
C GLN A 45 -9.03 24.96 1.81
N PHE A 46 -8.82 23.64 1.88
CA PHE A 46 -9.19 22.74 0.81
C PHE A 46 -10.70 22.55 0.76
N SER A 47 -11.29 22.76 -0.41
CA SER A 47 -12.63 22.28 -0.72
C SER A 47 -12.63 20.76 -0.96
N ALA A 48 -13.82 20.15 -1.02
CA ALA A 48 -13.97 18.74 -1.36
C ALA A 48 -13.30 18.39 -2.71
N ARG A 49 -13.34 19.32 -3.67
CA ARG A 49 -12.68 19.17 -4.98
C ARG A 49 -11.16 19.20 -4.85
N ASP A 50 -10.61 20.07 -4.00
CA ASP A 50 -9.17 20.19 -3.83
C ASP A 50 -8.59 18.91 -3.20
N TYR A 51 -9.27 18.33 -2.21
CA TYR A 51 -8.91 17.02 -1.68
C TYR A 51 -8.93 15.93 -2.75
N PHE A 52 -9.99 15.87 -3.57
CA PHE A 52 -10.08 14.89 -4.65
C PHE A 52 -8.92 15.05 -5.65
N LEU A 53 -8.66 16.27 -6.11
CA LEU A 53 -7.58 16.58 -7.05
C LEU A 53 -6.21 16.30 -6.44
N PHE A 54 -6.02 16.60 -5.16
CA PHE A 54 -4.79 16.27 -4.42
C PHE A 54 -4.56 14.76 -4.39
N GLY A 55 -5.59 13.98 -4.07
CA GLY A 55 -5.55 12.52 -4.13
C GLY A 55 -5.15 12.01 -5.52
N VAL A 56 -5.80 12.52 -6.58
CA VAL A 56 -5.44 12.16 -7.97
C VAL A 56 -4.01 12.56 -8.30
N ALA A 57 -3.56 13.74 -7.90
CA ALA A 57 -2.20 14.23 -8.15
C ALA A 57 -1.12 13.36 -7.47
N CYS A 58 -1.42 12.78 -6.31
CA CYS A 58 -0.55 11.81 -5.64
C CYS A 58 -0.69 10.38 -6.20
N GLY A 59 -1.90 9.95 -6.56
CA GLY A 59 -2.15 8.57 -6.99
C GLY A 59 -1.78 8.29 -8.44
N LEU A 60 -2.12 9.20 -9.35
CA LEU A 60 -2.02 9.00 -10.79
C LEU A 60 -0.57 8.84 -11.30
N PRO A 61 0.45 9.52 -10.75
CA PRO A 61 1.82 9.33 -11.22
C PRO A 61 2.37 7.93 -10.97
N ALA A 62 1.82 7.15 -10.02
CA ALA A 62 2.18 5.74 -9.85
C ALA A 62 1.82 4.87 -11.06
N TRP A 63 0.92 5.33 -11.92
CA TRP A 63 0.56 4.72 -13.21
C TRP A 63 1.33 5.35 -14.37
N ILE A 64 1.45 6.68 -14.39
CA ILE A 64 2.05 7.43 -15.50
C ILE A 64 3.58 7.26 -15.56
N LEU A 65 4.26 7.41 -14.42
CA LEU A 65 5.73 7.32 -14.36
C LEU A 65 6.26 5.99 -14.89
N PRO A 66 5.76 4.81 -14.46
CA PRO A 66 6.23 3.56 -15.02
C PRO A 66 5.82 3.39 -16.50
N ALA A 67 4.67 3.93 -16.94
CA ALA A 67 4.27 3.87 -18.35
C ALA A 67 5.23 4.64 -19.27
N ILE A 68 5.79 5.77 -18.80
CA ILE A 68 6.76 6.59 -19.54
C ILE A 68 8.16 5.97 -19.48
N PHE A 69 8.63 5.64 -18.27
CA PHE A 69 10.02 5.26 -18.00
C PHE A 69 10.31 3.76 -18.13
N GLN A 70 9.31 2.92 -18.45
CA GLN A 70 9.49 1.47 -18.61
C GLN A 70 10.59 1.08 -19.60
N PRO A 71 11.38 0.03 -19.29
CA PRO A 71 12.41 -0.50 -20.18
C PRO A 71 11.85 -0.96 -21.53
N LYS A 72 12.71 -0.99 -22.55
CA LYS A 72 12.32 -1.43 -23.91
C LYS A 72 11.68 -2.83 -23.94
N HIS A 73 12.15 -3.77 -23.13
CA HIS A 73 11.61 -5.13 -23.07
C HIS A 73 10.18 -5.19 -22.50
N ASP A 74 9.81 -4.28 -21.60
CA ASP A 74 8.45 -4.21 -21.05
C ASP A 74 7.50 -3.51 -22.03
N ARG A 75 8.00 -2.58 -22.85
CA ARG A 75 7.19 -1.85 -23.84
C ARG A 75 6.58 -2.75 -24.92
N THR A 76 7.24 -3.86 -25.25
CA THR A 76 6.74 -4.84 -26.22
C THR A 76 5.65 -5.73 -25.64
N LEU A 77 5.52 -5.80 -24.31
CA LEU A 77 4.49 -6.61 -23.64
C LEU A 77 3.16 -5.85 -23.58
N PRO A 78 2.01 -6.55 -23.66
CA PRO A 78 0.71 -5.98 -23.32
C PRO A 78 0.69 -5.41 -21.90
N LEU A 79 -0.11 -4.35 -21.66
CA LEU A 79 -0.22 -3.72 -20.33
C LEU A 79 -0.54 -4.74 -19.22
N THR A 80 -1.40 -5.71 -19.51
CA THR A 80 -1.84 -6.75 -18.57
C THR A 80 -0.75 -7.74 -18.17
N GLU A 81 0.39 -7.75 -18.86
CA GLU A 81 1.54 -8.61 -18.53
C GLU A 81 2.62 -7.86 -17.75
N ARG A 82 2.62 -6.52 -17.80
CA ARG A 82 3.63 -5.68 -17.15
C ARG A 82 3.44 -5.67 -15.64
N TYR A 83 4.52 -5.97 -14.90
CA TYR A 83 4.47 -6.05 -13.43
C TYR A 83 3.94 -4.77 -12.79
N TRP A 84 4.44 -3.60 -13.19
CA TRP A 84 4.04 -2.32 -12.59
C TRP A 84 2.53 -2.09 -12.70
N PHE A 85 1.92 -2.48 -13.83
CA PHE A 85 0.49 -2.33 -14.05
C PHE A 85 -0.30 -3.30 -13.17
N LYS A 86 0.10 -4.58 -13.14
CA LYS A 86 -0.52 -5.60 -12.29
C LYS A 86 -0.42 -5.25 -10.80
N ALA A 87 0.73 -4.74 -10.35
CA ALA A 87 0.94 -4.29 -8.97
C ALA A 87 0.03 -3.12 -8.60
N ASN A 88 -0.08 -2.12 -9.47
CA ASN A 88 -1.04 -1.03 -9.30
C ASN A 88 -2.49 -1.56 -9.21
N VAL A 89 -2.92 -2.45 -10.12
CA VAL A 89 -4.27 -3.03 -10.07
C VAL A 89 -4.50 -3.77 -8.75
N TRP A 90 -3.54 -4.57 -8.29
CA TRP A 90 -3.64 -5.28 -7.01
C TRP A 90 -3.82 -4.33 -5.84
N CYS A 91 -2.99 -3.28 -5.75
CA CYS A 91 -3.08 -2.28 -4.69
C CYS A 91 -4.38 -1.47 -4.78
N ALA A 92 -4.88 -1.18 -5.98
CA ALA A 92 -6.16 -0.51 -6.18
C ALA A 92 -7.35 -1.37 -5.71
N VAL A 93 -7.37 -2.65 -6.09
CA VAL A 93 -8.40 -3.61 -5.64
C VAL A 93 -8.36 -3.76 -4.12
N PHE A 94 -7.18 -3.98 -3.54
CA PHE A 94 -7.06 -4.17 -2.11
C PHE A 94 -7.35 -2.88 -1.31
N SER A 95 -6.93 -1.71 -1.81
CA SER A 95 -7.31 -0.40 -1.26
C SER A 95 -8.83 -0.22 -1.26
N PHE A 96 -9.50 -0.57 -2.37
CA PHE A 96 -10.95 -0.52 -2.44
C PHE A 96 -11.61 -1.42 -1.40
N ILE A 97 -11.14 -2.67 -1.26
CA ILE A 97 -11.67 -3.59 -0.24
C ILE A 97 -11.49 -3.03 1.17
N GLY A 98 -10.31 -2.47 1.46
CA GLY A 98 -10.00 -1.87 2.77
C GLY A 98 -10.96 -0.75 3.14
N HIS A 99 -11.20 0.18 2.22
CA HIS A 99 -12.07 1.32 2.48
C HIS A 99 -13.56 1.07 2.30
N HIS A 100 -13.94 0.02 1.58
CA HIS A 100 -15.35 -0.30 1.38
C HIS A 100 -15.87 -1.24 2.46
N PHE A 101 -15.06 -2.22 2.88
CA PHE A 101 -15.47 -3.26 3.82
C PHE A 101 -14.81 -3.15 5.20
N LEU A 102 -13.52 -2.82 5.29
CA LEU A 102 -12.77 -2.89 6.56
C LEU A 102 -12.85 -1.58 7.39
N THR A 103 -13.07 -0.43 6.77
CA THR A 103 -13.29 0.87 7.44
C THR A 103 -14.51 0.91 8.36
N HIS A 104 -15.50 0.05 8.14
CA HIS A 104 -16.64 -0.09 9.07
C HIS A 104 -16.18 -0.44 10.49
N TYR A 105 -15.07 -1.16 10.64
CA TYR A 105 -14.49 -1.42 11.94
C TYR A 105 -14.01 -0.12 12.62
N PHE A 106 -13.25 0.69 11.90
CA PHE A 106 -12.75 1.97 12.42
C PHE A 106 -13.89 2.92 12.79
N TYR A 107 -14.98 2.93 12.01
CA TYR A 107 -16.09 3.84 12.25
C TYR A 107 -17.00 3.35 13.38
N ASN A 108 -17.37 2.07 13.37
CA ASN A 108 -18.35 1.54 14.31
C ASN A 108 -17.73 1.10 15.65
N VAL A 109 -16.50 0.55 15.62
CA VAL A 109 -15.85 0.03 16.82
C VAL A 109 -14.94 1.06 17.46
N LEU A 110 -14.18 1.82 16.65
CA LEU A 110 -13.27 2.85 17.17
C LEU A 110 -13.88 4.25 17.20
N GLY A 111 -15.07 4.46 16.62
CA GLY A 111 -15.72 5.77 16.56
C GLY A 111 -14.98 6.80 15.68
N ALA A 112 -14.02 6.34 14.88
CA ALA A 112 -13.21 7.22 14.04
C ALA A 112 -14.04 7.73 12.87
N HIS A 113 -13.85 8.98 12.44
CA HIS A 113 -14.52 9.52 11.26
C HIS A 113 -13.76 10.69 10.66
N TYR A 114 -13.94 10.89 9.35
CA TYR A 114 -13.39 12.05 8.66
C TYR A 114 -14.34 13.24 8.74
N THR A 115 -13.79 14.43 8.97
CA THR A 115 -14.52 15.71 8.99
C THR A 115 -14.15 16.62 7.80
N ILE A 116 -13.59 16.02 6.75
CA ILE A 116 -13.27 16.69 5.48
C ILE A 116 -14.57 17.21 4.82
N PRO A 117 -14.54 18.35 4.09
CA PRO A 117 -15.71 18.83 3.35
C PRO A 117 -16.32 17.75 2.44
N ARG A 118 -17.64 17.57 2.55
CA ARG A 118 -18.37 16.55 1.81
C ARG A 118 -18.47 16.88 0.31
N GLY A 119 -18.45 15.85 -0.52
CA GLY A 119 -18.68 15.98 -1.97
C GLY A 119 -18.16 14.80 -2.80
N TYR A 120 -17.02 14.22 -2.42
CA TYR A 120 -16.40 13.08 -3.09
C TYR A 120 -16.08 11.99 -2.06
N GLU A 121 -17.06 11.18 -1.70
CA GLU A 121 -16.93 10.12 -0.70
C GLU A 121 -17.64 8.83 -1.15
N ILE A 122 -17.17 7.70 -0.65
CA ILE A 122 -17.78 6.38 -0.81
C ILE A 122 -17.91 5.79 0.59
N ASN A 123 -19.12 5.42 1.01
CA ASN A 123 -19.41 4.91 2.37
C ASN A 123 -18.86 5.81 3.50
N GLY A 124 -18.93 7.14 3.34
CA GLY A 124 -18.42 8.11 4.32
C GLY A 124 -16.88 8.21 4.37
N VAL A 125 -16.18 7.52 3.48
CA VAL A 125 -14.72 7.63 3.30
C VAL A 125 -14.43 8.60 2.15
N PRO A 126 -13.67 9.69 2.39
CA PRO A 126 -13.25 10.61 1.33
C PRO A 126 -12.44 9.90 0.24
N MET A 127 -12.74 10.16 -1.04
CA MET A 127 -12.06 9.52 -2.18
C MET A 127 -10.54 9.78 -2.18
N VAL A 128 -10.08 10.89 -1.60
CA VAL A 128 -8.65 11.19 -1.41
C VAL A 128 -7.92 10.07 -0.66
N MET A 129 -8.58 9.41 0.30
CA MET A 129 -7.99 8.31 1.07
C MET A 129 -7.75 7.09 0.17
N TYR A 130 -8.66 6.77 -0.74
CA TYR A 130 -8.47 5.66 -1.69
C TYR A 130 -7.21 5.84 -2.55
N PHE A 131 -6.97 7.06 -3.02
CA PHE A 131 -5.80 7.39 -3.83
C PHE A 131 -4.50 7.42 -3.02
N LEU A 132 -4.52 8.01 -1.83
CA LEU A 132 -3.34 8.04 -0.97
C LEU A 132 -2.98 6.64 -0.50
N THR A 133 -3.94 5.87 0.00
CA THR A 133 -3.69 4.49 0.44
C THR A 133 -3.19 3.60 -0.70
N HIS A 134 -3.63 3.85 -1.94
CA HIS A 134 -3.09 3.11 -3.09
C HIS A 134 -1.57 3.28 -3.22
N VAL A 135 -1.04 4.50 -3.11
CA VAL A 135 0.42 4.75 -3.20
C VAL A 135 1.17 4.35 -1.94
N TYR A 136 0.54 4.47 -0.77
CA TYR A 136 1.06 3.91 0.48
C TYR A 136 1.18 2.38 0.40
N PHE A 137 0.18 1.69 -0.13
CA PHE A 137 0.23 0.24 -0.31
C PHE A 137 1.31 -0.16 -1.30
N LEU A 138 1.48 0.56 -2.42
CA LEU A 138 2.59 0.31 -3.32
C LEU A 138 3.95 0.45 -2.61
N LEU A 139 4.11 1.47 -1.77
CA LEU A 139 5.31 1.68 -0.96
C LEU A 139 5.55 0.52 0.02
N TYR A 140 4.59 0.21 0.89
CA TYR A 140 4.80 -0.80 1.94
C TYR A 140 5.04 -2.17 1.36
N HIS A 141 4.27 -2.57 0.34
CA HIS A 141 4.40 -3.89 -0.25
C HIS A 141 5.70 -4.00 -1.04
N SER A 142 6.16 -2.93 -1.70
CA SER A 142 7.49 -2.92 -2.36
C SER A 142 8.63 -3.02 -1.35
N LEU A 143 8.59 -2.21 -0.28
CA LEU A 143 9.58 -2.28 0.81
C LEU A 143 9.57 -3.65 1.48
N ALA A 144 8.39 -4.17 1.80
CA ALA A 144 8.23 -5.45 2.47
C ALA A 144 8.75 -6.60 1.60
N THR A 145 8.46 -6.56 0.30
CA THR A 145 8.98 -7.56 -0.65
C THR A 145 10.50 -7.53 -0.69
N MET A 146 11.12 -6.34 -0.75
CA MET A 146 12.58 -6.21 -0.74
C MET A 146 13.21 -6.71 0.56
N LEU A 147 12.61 -6.41 1.71
CA LEU A 147 13.08 -6.87 3.02
C LEU A 147 12.94 -8.38 3.19
N LEU A 148 11.80 -8.95 2.78
CA LEU A 148 11.59 -10.40 2.82
C LEU A 148 12.57 -11.13 1.90
N ARG A 149 12.82 -10.61 0.69
CA ARG A 149 13.83 -11.12 -0.24
C ARG A 149 15.23 -11.09 0.38
N LYS A 150 15.58 -10.00 1.09
CA LYS A 150 16.86 -9.85 1.79
C LYS A 150 17.01 -10.88 2.91
N ILE A 151 15.96 -11.10 3.68
CA ILE A 151 15.94 -12.04 4.80
C ILE A 151 16.05 -13.48 4.29
N ASP A 152 15.32 -13.83 3.23
CA ASP A 152 15.39 -15.14 2.60
C ASP A 152 16.80 -15.41 2.02
N PHE A 153 17.49 -14.40 1.49
CA PHE A 153 18.88 -14.52 1.06
C PHE A 153 19.86 -14.74 2.22
N TRP A 154 19.70 -14.03 3.34
CA TRP A 154 20.61 -14.12 4.50
C TRP A 154 20.37 -15.36 5.35
N SER A 155 19.16 -15.89 5.36
CA SER A 155 18.78 -17.01 6.23
C SER A 155 17.80 -17.98 5.57
N PRO A 156 18.20 -18.64 4.47
CA PRO A 156 17.33 -19.56 3.72
C PRO A 156 16.92 -20.81 4.52
N ARG A 157 17.57 -21.10 5.65
CA ARG A 157 17.32 -22.27 6.51
C ARG A 157 16.56 -21.96 7.80
N ARG A 158 16.09 -20.73 8.03
CA ARG A 158 15.34 -20.41 9.27
C ARG A 158 13.91 -20.95 9.20
N SER A 159 13.39 -21.36 10.36
CA SER A 159 12.05 -21.94 10.48
C SER A 159 10.96 -20.97 10.05
N LEU A 160 9.80 -21.50 9.64
CA LEU A 160 8.60 -20.74 9.32
C LEU A 160 8.23 -19.74 10.43
N LEU A 161 8.52 -20.07 11.68
CA LEU A 161 8.34 -19.20 12.85
C LEU A 161 9.14 -17.90 12.74
N TRP A 162 10.40 -17.95 12.30
CA TRP A 162 11.21 -16.74 12.14
C TRP A 162 10.64 -15.82 11.07
N ARG A 163 10.24 -16.38 9.92
CA ARG A 163 9.60 -15.61 8.85
C ARG A 163 8.29 -14.99 9.32
N GLY A 164 7.49 -15.74 10.09
CA GLY A 164 6.27 -15.24 10.72
C GLY A 164 6.54 -14.06 11.67
N LEU A 165 7.55 -14.16 12.53
CA LEU A 165 7.94 -13.08 13.45
C LEU A 165 8.40 -11.82 12.74
N VAL A 166 9.18 -11.96 11.66
CA VAL A 166 9.60 -10.84 10.81
C VAL A 166 8.40 -10.14 10.18
N VAL A 167 7.51 -10.92 9.56
CA VAL A 167 6.28 -10.37 8.94
C VAL A 167 5.43 -9.67 9.99
N PHE A 168 5.30 -10.25 11.18
CA PHE A 168 4.58 -9.65 12.30
C PHE A 168 5.19 -8.31 12.73
N ALA A 169 6.51 -8.26 12.93
CA ALA A 169 7.20 -7.02 13.27
C ALA A 169 6.99 -5.94 12.20
N MET A 170 7.17 -6.28 10.92
CA MET A 170 6.96 -5.35 9.81
C MET A 170 5.52 -4.84 9.74
N ALA A 171 4.54 -5.74 9.81
CA ALA A 171 3.11 -5.41 9.76
C ALA A 171 2.71 -4.47 10.90
N TYR A 172 3.13 -4.78 12.12
CA TYR A 172 2.79 -3.99 13.29
C TYR A 172 3.50 -2.62 13.29
N THR A 173 4.77 -2.57 12.88
CA THR A 173 5.50 -1.30 12.72
C THR A 173 4.83 -0.41 11.67
N THR A 174 4.47 -0.95 10.50
CA THR A 174 3.75 -0.16 9.47
C THR A 174 2.42 0.36 10.01
N ALA A 175 1.65 -0.46 10.73
CA ALA A 175 0.37 -0.05 11.27
C ALA A 175 0.49 1.08 12.31
N ILE A 176 1.47 1.01 13.22
CA ILE A 176 1.73 2.07 14.20
C ILE A 176 2.18 3.36 13.51
N LEU A 177 3.10 3.27 12.55
CA LEU A 177 3.58 4.46 11.83
C LEU A 177 2.43 5.17 11.10
N GLU A 178 1.46 4.41 10.60
CA GLU A 178 0.25 4.96 9.98
C GLU A 178 -0.70 5.59 10.99
N ALA A 179 -0.96 4.92 12.12
CA ALA A 179 -1.77 5.50 13.18
C ALA A 179 -1.15 6.80 13.71
N TRP A 180 0.18 6.86 13.77
CA TRP A 180 0.92 8.05 14.18
C TRP A 180 0.96 9.14 13.11
N SER A 181 1.07 8.79 11.82
CA SER A 181 1.07 9.79 10.75
C SER A 181 -0.30 10.45 10.59
N ILE A 182 -1.38 9.67 10.70
CA ILE A 182 -2.74 10.18 10.56
C ILE A 182 -3.22 10.97 11.79
N SER A 183 -2.67 10.70 12.97
CA SER A 183 -3.01 11.48 14.18
C SER A 183 -2.56 12.94 14.11
N ALA A 184 -1.61 13.25 13.22
CA ALA A 184 -1.22 14.62 12.91
C ALA A 184 -2.25 15.38 12.04
N PHE A 185 -3.24 14.69 11.47
CA PHE A 185 -4.25 15.28 10.59
C PHE A 185 -5.54 15.62 11.35
N PRO A 186 -5.88 16.90 11.54
CA PRO A 186 -7.01 17.29 12.41
C PRO A 186 -8.40 16.86 11.94
N HIS A 187 -8.55 16.54 10.64
CA HIS A 187 -9.83 16.08 10.10
C HIS A 187 -10.05 14.57 10.21
N TYR A 188 -9.22 13.86 10.98
CA TYR A 188 -9.46 12.48 11.37
C TYR A 188 -9.69 12.41 12.88
N VAL A 189 -10.97 12.36 13.27
CA VAL A 189 -11.38 12.46 14.67
C VAL A 189 -11.66 11.07 15.21
N TYR A 190 -11.20 10.80 16.43
CA TYR A 190 -11.46 9.55 17.14
C TYR A 190 -11.59 9.83 18.65
N PRO A 191 -12.42 9.07 19.40
CA PRO A 191 -12.71 9.36 20.80
C PRO A 191 -11.55 9.08 21.76
N ASP A 192 -10.79 8.02 21.51
CA ASP A 192 -9.73 7.55 22.41
C ASP A 192 -8.46 7.21 21.63
N ALA A 193 -7.39 7.96 21.90
CA ALA A 193 -6.09 7.78 21.26
C ALA A 193 -5.42 6.45 21.67
N PHE A 194 -5.57 6.02 22.92
CA PHE A 194 -5.01 4.75 23.38
C PHE A 194 -5.67 3.58 22.65
N VAL A 195 -7.00 3.60 22.54
CA VAL A 195 -7.75 2.56 21.81
C VAL A 195 -7.38 2.56 20.32
N MET A 196 -7.24 3.75 19.70
CA MET A 196 -6.79 3.89 18.32
C MET A 196 -5.39 3.27 18.12
N TYR A 197 -4.42 3.61 18.98
CA TYR A 197 -3.05 3.10 18.82
C TYR A 197 -2.94 1.60 19.15
N ALA A 198 -3.60 1.11 20.19
CA ALA A 198 -3.50 -0.28 20.60
C ALA A 198 -4.33 -1.21 19.68
N TYR A 199 -5.64 -0.98 19.63
CA TYR A 199 -6.54 -1.84 18.86
C TYR A 199 -6.52 -1.48 17.39
N GLY A 200 -6.61 -0.19 17.03
CA GLY A 200 -6.59 0.23 15.62
C GLY A 200 -5.35 -0.24 14.88
N SER A 201 -4.16 -0.08 15.46
CA SER A 201 -2.92 -0.60 14.85
C SER A 201 -2.90 -2.13 14.79
N ALA A 202 -3.41 -2.84 15.81
CA ALA A 202 -3.48 -4.30 15.78
C ALA A 202 -4.37 -4.81 14.64
N PHE A 203 -5.56 -4.24 14.47
CA PHE A 203 -6.46 -4.59 13.37
C PHE A 203 -5.85 -4.26 12.01
N TYR A 204 -5.23 -3.10 11.88
CA TYR A 204 -4.60 -2.71 10.63
C TYR A 204 -3.39 -3.61 10.30
N ALA A 205 -2.61 -3.99 11.31
CA ALA A 205 -1.49 -4.93 11.16
C ALA A 205 -1.96 -6.30 10.64
N MET A 206 -3.16 -6.76 10.96
CA MET A 206 -3.68 -8.03 10.41
C MET A 206 -3.81 -7.98 8.88
N MET A 207 -4.11 -6.81 8.30
CA MET A 207 -4.12 -6.65 6.85
C MET A 207 -2.73 -6.98 6.28
N PHE A 208 -1.69 -6.39 6.86
CA PHE A 208 -0.31 -6.55 6.42
C PHE A 208 0.28 -7.93 6.72
N LEU A 209 -0.15 -8.57 7.81
CA LEU A 209 0.20 -9.96 8.12
C LEU A 209 -0.17 -10.91 6.97
N VAL A 210 -1.30 -10.66 6.33
CA VAL A 210 -1.77 -11.42 5.17
C VAL A 210 -1.09 -10.91 3.89
N THR A 211 -1.07 -9.61 3.66
CA THR A 211 -0.71 -9.09 2.34
C THR A 211 0.78 -8.98 2.07
N PHE A 212 1.63 -8.74 3.06
CA PHE A 212 3.09 -8.69 2.86
C PHE A 212 3.65 -10.00 2.31
N PRO A 213 3.42 -11.16 2.95
CA PRO A 213 3.91 -12.42 2.39
C PRO A 213 3.24 -12.72 1.06
N ALA A 214 1.93 -12.47 0.92
CA ALA A 214 1.19 -12.79 -0.29
C ALA A 214 1.70 -11.97 -1.50
N PHE A 215 1.81 -10.64 -1.37
CA PHE A 215 2.33 -9.76 -2.43
C PHE A 215 3.78 -10.07 -2.80
N SER A 216 4.62 -10.44 -1.82
CA SER A 216 6.04 -10.74 -2.06
C SER A 216 6.27 -11.87 -3.06
N THR A 217 5.31 -12.81 -3.17
CA THR A 217 5.39 -13.97 -4.07
C THR A 217 5.03 -13.64 -5.52
N LEU A 218 4.31 -12.54 -5.76
CA LEU A 218 3.79 -12.18 -7.08
C LEU A 218 4.95 -11.92 -8.06
N ASP A 219 5.00 -12.63 -9.17
CA ASP A 219 6.03 -12.46 -10.21
C ASP A 219 7.48 -12.65 -9.74
N GLU A 220 7.71 -13.28 -8.58
CA GLU A 220 9.06 -13.49 -8.02
C GLU A 220 9.80 -14.64 -8.73
N THR A 221 9.11 -15.76 -8.96
CA THR A 221 9.66 -16.95 -9.63
C THR A 221 9.15 -17.12 -11.04
N LYS A 222 7.85 -16.90 -11.25
CA LYS A 222 7.17 -17.00 -12.54
C LYS A 222 6.22 -15.83 -12.76
N PRO A 223 6.14 -15.29 -14.00
CA PRO A 223 5.12 -14.32 -14.34
C PRO A 223 3.70 -14.91 -14.16
N GLN A 224 2.81 -14.10 -13.60
CA GLN A 224 1.40 -14.44 -13.39
C GLN A 224 0.49 -13.52 -14.23
N PRO A 225 -0.67 -14.00 -14.69
CA PRO A 225 -1.62 -13.18 -15.42
C PRO A 225 -2.31 -12.16 -14.51
N LEU A 226 -2.87 -11.09 -15.09
CA LEU A 226 -3.61 -10.06 -14.34
C LEU A 226 -4.78 -10.64 -13.53
N SER A 227 -5.48 -11.65 -14.06
CA SER A 227 -6.57 -12.31 -13.36
C SER A 227 -6.12 -12.91 -12.02
N TYR A 228 -4.90 -13.46 -11.96
CA TYR A 228 -4.31 -13.96 -10.73
C TYR A 228 -4.09 -12.83 -9.72
N TYR A 229 -3.60 -11.66 -10.15
CA TYR A 229 -3.44 -10.51 -9.24
C TYR A 229 -4.78 -10.05 -8.64
N VAL A 230 -5.83 -9.98 -9.47
CA VAL A 230 -7.17 -9.57 -9.00
C VAL A 230 -7.75 -10.60 -8.02
N THR A 231 -7.76 -11.88 -8.38
CA THR A 231 -8.28 -12.94 -7.49
C THR A 231 -7.46 -13.06 -6.21
N HIS A 232 -6.14 -12.89 -6.29
CA HIS A 232 -5.26 -12.90 -5.14
C HIS A 232 -5.50 -11.71 -4.21
N ALA A 233 -5.72 -10.49 -4.74
CA ALA A 233 -6.09 -9.33 -3.92
C ALA A 233 -7.44 -9.54 -3.22
N LEU A 234 -8.43 -10.08 -3.94
CA LEU A 234 -9.75 -10.43 -3.38
C LEU A 234 -9.63 -11.50 -2.29
N ALA A 235 -8.85 -12.55 -2.52
CA ALA A 235 -8.61 -13.60 -1.53
C ALA A 235 -7.95 -13.03 -0.25
N CYS A 236 -6.96 -12.14 -0.40
CA CYS A 236 -6.36 -11.44 0.74
C CYS A 236 -7.42 -10.62 1.49
N GLY A 237 -8.27 -9.88 0.78
CA GLY A 237 -9.37 -9.13 1.38
C GLY A 237 -10.36 -10.00 2.15
N MET A 238 -10.68 -11.19 1.65
CA MET A 238 -11.59 -12.14 2.31
C MET A 238 -10.98 -12.80 3.54
N MET A 239 -9.67 -13.05 3.58
CA MET A 239 -8.98 -13.59 4.75
C MET A 239 -8.93 -12.61 5.92
N VAL A 240 -8.97 -11.31 5.62
CA VAL A 240 -8.91 -10.22 6.60
C VAL A 240 -10.31 -9.83 7.13
N ARG A 241 -11.39 -10.47 6.66
CA ARG A 241 -12.73 -10.17 7.14
C ARG A 241 -12.91 -10.56 8.60
N CYS A 242 -13.01 -9.54 9.46
CA CYS A 242 -13.67 -9.67 10.74
C CYS A 242 -15.19 -9.56 10.54
N LYS A 243 -15.96 -10.50 11.09
CA LYS A 243 -17.39 -10.29 11.28
C LYS A 243 -17.54 -9.25 12.38
N CYS A 244 -18.10 -8.10 12.05
CA CYS A 244 -18.62 -7.12 13.02
C CYS A 244 -20.14 -7.20 12.98
#